data_AF-A0A7M7KKN8-F1
#
_entry.id   AF-A0A7M7KKN8-F1
#
_cell.length_a   1.000
_cell.length_b   1.000
_cell.length_c   1.000
_cell.angle_alpha   90.00
_cell.angle_beta   90.00
_cell.angle_gamma   90.00
#
_symmetry.space_group_name_H-M   'P 1'
#
loop_
_entity.id
_entity.type
_entity.pdbx_description
1 polymer ?
#
loop_
_entity_poly.entity_id
_entity_poly.type
_entity_poly.pdbx_seq_one_letter_code
_entity_poly.pdbx_strand_id
1 'polypeptide(L)'
;MDILSPNFSMYHFSVTLVVALSAMSVSPQSSSGSSENLCNGLDIATAEKASKVIVSATVDRVQDENSVQVAIRRVMKGSSDLAGSIMIVKGLHAECELLRIGDIRYFFLNSVRPGVMVSVRPPLTVTLDHIDRLNAAIAAQLPPRRPTVSDLPCETKYCPNNQECHEHQGQASCRCPDSCPYDPNARPVCGSNNSTFTSHCRLRVDSCRRSERVWVRWAGSCDTPKDRHIHPFEMPLTSY
;
A
#
# COMPACT_ATOMS: atom_id res chain seq x y z
N MET A 1 11.03 76.48 -45.04
CA MET A 1 10.95 75.22 -44.29
C MET A 1 11.74 74.21 -45.11
N ASP A 2 12.99 73.85 -44.89
CA ASP A 2 13.98 74.05 -43.82
C ASP A 2 15.37 73.87 -44.48
N ILE A 3 16.23 74.90 -44.45
CA ILE A 3 17.47 75.05 -43.64
C ILE A 3 18.48 73.88 -43.75
N LEU A 4 19.59 74.24 -44.39
CA LEU A 4 20.88 73.56 -44.57
C LEU A 4 21.51 73.07 -43.26
N SER A 5 22.29 71.97 -43.30
CA SER A 5 23.69 71.94 -42.84
C SER A 5 24.39 70.59 -43.11
N PRO A 6 25.74 70.56 -43.12
CA PRO A 6 26.55 69.63 -43.90
C PRO A 6 27.43 68.67 -43.08
N ASN A 7 28.16 67.83 -43.83
CA ASN A 7 29.28 66.96 -43.48
C ASN A 7 30.18 67.46 -42.33
N PHE A 8 30.71 66.52 -41.52
CA PHE A 8 32.16 66.32 -41.35
C PHE A 8 32.44 65.00 -40.60
N SER A 9 33.38 64.21 -41.13
CA SER A 9 33.98 63.04 -40.49
C SER A 9 35.30 63.47 -39.84
N MET A 10 35.57 63.09 -38.59
CA MET A 10 36.92 62.82 -38.07
C MET A 10 36.90 62.26 -36.62
N TYR A 11 37.54 61.10 -36.48
CA TYR A 11 38.37 60.61 -35.35
C TYR A 11 37.80 60.23 -33.96
N HIS A 12 38.01 58.93 -33.66
CA HIS A 12 38.60 58.34 -32.45
C HIS A 12 37.98 58.63 -31.06
N PHE A 13 37.54 57.58 -30.36
CA PHE A 13 38.07 57.20 -29.04
C PHE A 13 37.53 55.82 -28.65
N SER A 14 38.46 54.88 -28.44
CA SER A 14 38.18 53.54 -27.90
C SER A 14 37.68 53.67 -26.46
N VAL A 15 36.44 53.27 -26.20
CA VAL A 15 35.91 53.12 -24.84
C VAL A 15 35.89 51.64 -24.51
N THR A 16 36.90 51.19 -23.77
CA THR A 16 36.91 49.90 -23.08
C THR A 16 35.84 49.92 -21.98
N LEU A 17 34.75 49.18 -22.19
CA LEU A 17 33.72 48.93 -21.18
C LEU A 17 34.26 47.91 -20.17
N VAL A 18 34.57 48.37 -18.96
CA VAL A 18 34.86 47.50 -17.81
C VAL A 18 33.53 46.93 -17.33
N VAL A 19 33.22 45.68 -17.70
CA VAL A 19 32.08 44.95 -17.14
C VAL A 19 32.56 44.30 -15.84
N ALA A 20 31.94 44.70 -14.73
CA ALA A 20 32.15 44.11 -13.43
C ALA A 20 31.76 42.61 -13.43
N LEU A 21 32.72 41.74 -13.17
CA LEU A 21 32.49 40.32 -12.88
C LEU A 21 31.99 40.19 -11.45
N SER A 22 30.67 40.12 -11.27
CA SER A 22 30.07 39.53 -10.06
C SER A 22 30.24 38.01 -10.14
N ALA A 23 31.14 37.49 -9.32
CA ALA A 23 31.28 36.06 -9.07
C ALA A 23 30.00 35.54 -8.40
N MET A 24 29.12 34.92 -9.19
CA MET A 24 28.08 34.07 -8.65
C MET A 24 28.69 32.70 -8.41
N SER A 25 28.83 32.33 -7.14
CA SER A 25 29.12 30.98 -6.69
C SER A 25 27.99 30.05 -7.13
N VAL A 26 28.13 29.45 -8.31
CA VAL A 26 27.30 28.32 -8.74
C VAL A 26 27.71 27.12 -7.89
N SER A 27 26.95 26.85 -6.83
CA SER A 27 26.99 25.56 -6.17
C SER A 27 26.50 24.49 -7.15
N PRO A 28 27.18 23.33 -7.27
CA PRO A 28 26.64 22.22 -8.02
C PRO A 28 25.45 21.67 -7.23
N GLN A 29 24.24 22.08 -7.58
CA GLN A 29 23.06 21.30 -7.22
C GLN A 29 23.12 20.02 -8.04
N SER A 30 23.70 19.00 -7.41
CA SER A 30 23.39 17.62 -7.71
C SER A 30 21.87 17.49 -7.64
N SER A 31 21.21 17.38 -8.79
CA SER A 31 19.85 16.85 -8.87
C SER A 31 19.93 15.37 -8.52
N SER A 32 20.07 15.12 -7.22
CA SER A 32 19.71 13.85 -6.60
C SER A 32 18.22 13.65 -6.87
N GLY A 33 17.91 12.86 -7.90
CA GLY A 33 16.59 12.30 -8.09
C GLY A 33 16.26 11.52 -6.83
N SER A 34 15.39 12.11 -6.01
CA SER A 34 15.05 11.60 -4.70
C SER A 34 14.35 10.25 -4.82
N SER A 35 14.96 9.24 -4.23
CA SER A 35 14.41 7.90 -3.95
C SER A 35 13.27 7.94 -2.90
N GLU A 36 12.51 9.03 -2.84
CA GLU A 36 11.45 9.27 -1.84
C GLU A 36 10.04 9.18 -2.45
N ASN A 37 9.89 8.85 -3.73
CA ASN A 37 8.60 8.85 -4.44
C ASN A 37 8.24 7.55 -5.20
N LEU A 38 9.02 6.48 -5.10
CA LEU A 38 8.74 5.26 -5.87
C LEU A 38 7.49 4.52 -5.37
N CYS A 39 7.23 4.59 -4.06
CA CYS A 39 6.10 3.93 -3.39
C CYS A 39 5.00 4.87 -2.89
N ASN A 40 5.15 6.19 -3.10
CA ASN A 40 4.07 7.15 -2.87
C ASN A 40 3.03 6.97 -3.99
N GLY A 41 2.18 5.96 -3.80
CA GLY A 41 1.15 5.60 -4.76
C GLY A 41 0.17 6.75 -4.94
N LEU A 42 -0.19 6.99 -6.20
CA LEU A 42 -1.25 7.92 -6.58
C LEU A 42 -2.55 7.58 -5.83
N ASP A 43 -3.28 8.60 -5.38
CA ASP A 43 -4.57 8.38 -4.71
C ASP A 43 -5.54 7.60 -5.62
N ILE A 44 -6.54 6.93 -5.01
CA ILE A 44 -7.47 6.06 -5.76
C ILE A 44 -8.21 6.81 -6.87
N ALA A 45 -8.66 8.04 -6.62
CA ALA A 45 -9.43 8.82 -7.57
C ALA A 45 -8.58 9.32 -8.73
N THR A 46 -7.35 9.77 -8.46
CA THR A 46 -6.42 10.22 -9.48
C THR A 46 -5.89 9.04 -10.31
N ALA A 47 -5.64 7.90 -9.67
CA ALA A 47 -5.27 6.67 -10.37
C ALA A 47 -6.41 6.10 -11.22
N GLU A 48 -7.65 6.19 -10.74
CA GLU A 48 -8.84 5.82 -11.51
C GLU A 48 -8.89 6.64 -12.81
N LYS A 49 -8.72 7.96 -12.73
CA LYS A 49 -8.73 8.85 -13.90
C LYS A 49 -7.58 8.55 -14.88
N ALA A 50 -6.39 8.24 -14.36
CA ALA A 50 -5.22 7.93 -15.16
C ALA A 50 -5.24 6.50 -15.77
N SER A 51 -6.14 5.64 -15.32
CA SER A 51 -6.23 4.23 -15.76
C SER A 51 -7.39 4.02 -16.71
N LYS A 52 -7.12 3.37 -17.85
CA LYS A 52 -8.14 2.94 -18.80
C LYS A 52 -8.86 1.67 -18.34
N VAL A 53 -8.17 0.81 -17.61
CA VAL A 53 -8.68 -0.49 -17.14
C VAL A 53 -8.43 -0.61 -15.64
N ILE A 54 -9.42 -1.07 -14.89
CA ILE A 54 -9.28 -1.40 -13.48
C ILE A 54 -9.91 -2.77 -13.26
N VAL A 55 -9.14 -3.68 -12.66
CA VAL A 55 -9.54 -5.08 -12.51
C VAL A 55 -9.21 -5.60 -11.13
N SER A 56 -9.99 -6.58 -10.64
CA SER A 56 -9.51 -7.50 -9.63
C SER A 56 -8.87 -8.70 -10.31
N ALA A 57 -7.64 -9.04 -9.92
CA ALA A 57 -6.91 -10.13 -10.55
C ALA A 57 -6.13 -10.93 -9.51
N THR A 58 -5.99 -12.22 -9.77
CA THR A 58 -5.15 -13.12 -8.97
C THR A 58 -3.78 -13.22 -9.60
N VAL A 59 -2.72 -13.09 -8.81
CA VAL A 59 -1.35 -13.35 -9.26
C VAL A 59 -1.20 -14.84 -9.54
N ASP A 60 -1.09 -15.19 -10.81
CA ASP A 60 -0.89 -16.57 -11.27
C ASP A 60 0.59 -16.96 -11.15
N ARG A 61 1.48 -16.04 -11.56
CA ARG A 61 2.92 -16.24 -11.51
C ARG A 61 3.68 -14.92 -11.37
N VAL A 62 4.75 -14.92 -10.59
CA VAL A 62 5.71 -13.81 -10.53
C VAL A 62 6.80 -14.07 -11.59
N GLN A 63 7.04 -13.12 -12.50
CA GLN A 63 8.04 -13.28 -13.57
C GLN A 63 9.40 -12.72 -13.13
N ASP A 64 9.40 -11.49 -12.63
CA ASP A 64 10.57 -10.77 -12.12
C ASP A 64 10.13 -9.79 -11.01
N GLU A 65 11.05 -8.96 -10.51
CA GLU A 65 10.79 -8.01 -9.41
C GLU A 65 9.80 -6.89 -9.76
N ASN A 66 9.51 -6.70 -11.05
CA ASN A 66 8.69 -5.60 -11.58
C ASN A 66 7.53 -6.06 -12.47
N SER A 67 7.35 -7.37 -12.64
CA SER A 67 6.33 -7.93 -13.51
C SER A 67 5.73 -9.25 -13.02
N VAL A 68 4.42 -9.38 -13.23
CA VAL A 68 3.64 -10.55 -12.81
C VAL A 68 2.65 -10.94 -13.91
N GLN A 69 2.33 -12.22 -13.96
CA GLN A 69 1.21 -12.75 -14.73
C GLN A 69 0.00 -12.86 -13.82
N VAL A 70 -1.14 -12.33 -14.26
CA VAL A 70 -2.37 -12.28 -13.47
C VAL A 70 -3.54 -12.85 -14.24
N ALA A 71 -4.42 -13.57 -13.55
CA ALA A 71 -5.72 -13.99 -14.05
C ALA A 71 -6.78 -12.97 -13.62
N ILE A 72 -7.41 -12.31 -14.59
CA ILE A 72 -8.44 -11.29 -14.32
C ILE A 72 -9.71 -11.98 -13.82
N ARG A 73 -10.18 -11.62 -12.63
CA ARG A 73 -11.43 -12.13 -12.06
C ARG A 73 -12.62 -11.25 -12.37
N ARG A 74 -12.47 -9.93 -12.16
CA ARG A 74 -13.56 -8.96 -12.38
C ARG A 74 -12.99 -7.69 -13.00
N VAL A 75 -13.77 -7.08 -13.90
CA VAL A 75 -13.48 -5.78 -14.49
C VAL A 75 -14.34 -4.74 -13.80
N MET A 76 -13.70 -3.77 -13.13
CA MET A 76 -14.36 -2.64 -12.47
C MET A 76 -14.49 -1.46 -13.43
N LYS A 77 -13.50 -1.27 -14.32
CA LYS A 77 -13.47 -0.26 -15.38
C LYS A 77 -12.77 -0.83 -16.61
N GLY A 78 -13.28 -0.54 -17.81
CA GLY A 78 -12.75 -1.06 -19.09
C GLY A 78 -13.64 -2.13 -19.73
N SER A 79 -13.14 -2.84 -20.74
CA SER A 79 -13.91 -3.87 -21.46
C SER A 79 -14.13 -5.12 -20.58
N SER A 80 -15.37 -5.64 -20.57
CA SER A 80 -15.74 -6.87 -19.85
C SER A 80 -15.07 -8.12 -20.41
N ASP A 81 -14.66 -8.12 -21.67
CA ASP A 81 -14.07 -9.29 -22.36
C ASP A 81 -12.72 -9.72 -21.77
N LEU A 82 -12.12 -8.84 -20.96
CA LEU A 82 -10.90 -9.13 -20.21
C LEU A 82 -11.14 -10.12 -19.06
N ALA A 83 -12.37 -10.31 -18.60
CA ALA A 83 -12.69 -11.23 -17.52
C ALA A 83 -12.32 -12.68 -17.90
N GLY A 84 -11.62 -13.39 -17.01
CA GLY A 84 -11.11 -14.73 -17.27
C GLY A 84 -9.85 -14.80 -18.12
N SER A 85 -9.40 -13.68 -18.69
CA SER A 85 -8.14 -13.62 -19.43
C SER A 85 -6.92 -13.56 -18.51
N ILE A 86 -5.81 -14.09 -19.00
CA ILE A 86 -4.50 -13.98 -18.34
C ILE A 86 -3.69 -12.87 -19.02
N MET A 87 -3.13 -11.97 -18.22
CA MET A 87 -2.39 -10.80 -18.70
C MET A 87 -1.06 -10.68 -17.98
N ILE A 88 -0.06 -10.09 -18.64
CA ILE A 88 1.20 -9.71 -18.01
C ILE A 88 1.09 -8.25 -17.58
N VAL A 89 1.30 -7.99 -16.29
CA VAL A 89 1.33 -6.65 -15.71
C VAL A 89 2.77 -6.27 -15.42
N LYS A 90 3.20 -5.13 -15.94
CA LYS A 90 4.54 -4.52 -15.73
C LYS A 90 4.44 -3.22 -14.94
N GLY A 91 5.58 -2.68 -14.53
CA GLY A 91 5.64 -1.41 -13.79
C GLY A 91 5.27 -1.57 -12.32
N LEU A 92 5.51 -2.76 -11.78
CA LEU A 92 5.40 -3.03 -10.35
C LEU A 92 6.77 -2.85 -9.70
N HIS A 93 6.81 -2.69 -8.38
CA HIS A 93 8.05 -2.57 -7.63
C HIS A 93 7.92 -3.40 -6.36
N ALA A 94 8.75 -4.44 -6.22
CA ALA A 94 8.75 -5.35 -5.07
C ALA A 94 8.95 -4.62 -3.72
N GLU A 95 9.66 -3.49 -3.73
CA GLU A 95 9.88 -2.62 -2.57
C GLU A 95 8.58 -1.98 -2.04
N CYS A 96 7.58 -1.76 -2.90
CA CYS A 96 6.32 -1.14 -2.52
C CYS A 96 5.28 -2.17 -2.09
N GLU A 97 5.25 -3.33 -2.74
CA GLU A 97 4.28 -4.37 -2.47
C GLU A 97 4.82 -5.74 -2.90
N LEU A 98 5.07 -6.63 -1.94
CA LEU A 98 5.46 -8.02 -2.22
C LEU A 98 4.24 -8.83 -2.67
N LEU A 99 4.14 -9.07 -3.97
CA LEU A 99 3.10 -9.92 -4.55
C LEU A 99 3.52 -11.39 -4.54
N ARG A 100 2.62 -12.24 -4.04
CA ARG A 100 2.81 -13.70 -4.04
C ARG A 100 1.82 -14.37 -4.97
N ILE A 101 2.20 -15.57 -5.45
CA ILE A 101 1.28 -16.43 -6.19
C ILE A 101 0.02 -16.67 -5.34
N GLY A 102 -1.15 -16.47 -5.94
CA GLY A 102 -2.45 -16.55 -5.29
C GLY A 102 -2.98 -15.23 -4.72
N ASP A 103 -2.16 -14.18 -4.62
CA ASP A 103 -2.61 -12.88 -4.12
C ASP A 103 -3.71 -12.31 -5.03
N ILE A 104 -4.77 -11.79 -4.42
CA ILE A 104 -5.84 -11.10 -5.14
C ILE A 104 -5.75 -9.61 -4.83
N ARG A 105 -5.58 -8.79 -5.86
CA ARG A 105 -5.39 -7.34 -5.74
C ARG A 105 -6.23 -6.59 -6.78
N TYR A 106 -6.45 -5.30 -6.55
CA TYR A 106 -6.94 -4.39 -7.57
C TYR A 106 -5.78 -3.77 -8.33
N PHE A 107 -5.79 -3.92 -9.66
CA PHE A 107 -4.78 -3.37 -10.55
C PHE A 107 -5.37 -2.22 -11.37
N PHE A 108 -4.60 -1.16 -11.48
CA PHE A 108 -4.92 0.07 -12.21
C PHE A 108 -4.04 0.10 -13.44
N LEU A 109 -4.61 -0.17 -14.61
CA LEU A 109 -3.87 -0.63 -15.77
C LEU A 109 -4.11 0.25 -16.99
N ASN A 110 -3.05 0.39 -17.77
CA ASN A 110 -3.11 0.89 -19.14
C ASN A 110 -2.58 -0.17 -20.10
N SER A 111 -3.35 -0.42 -21.17
CA SER A 111 -2.92 -1.34 -22.22
C SER A 111 -1.77 -0.73 -23.02
N VAL A 112 -0.67 -1.48 -23.16
CA VAL A 112 0.45 -1.12 -24.03
C VAL A 112 0.34 -1.84 -25.36
N ARG A 113 0.12 -3.15 -25.30
CA ARG A 113 -0.03 -4.05 -26.45
C ARG A 113 -0.85 -5.28 -26.03
N PRO A 114 -1.40 -6.06 -26.97
CA PRO A 114 -2.20 -7.23 -26.63
C PRO A 114 -1.47 -8.17 -25.66
N GLY A 115 -2.14 -8.55 -24.56
CA GLY A 115 -1.59 -9.42 -23.51
C GLY A 115 -0.66 -8.75 -22.49
N VAL A 116 -0.29 -7.48 -22.68
CA VAL A 116 0.64 -6.77 -21.77
C VAL A 116 0.07 -5.41 -21.34
N MET A 117 -0.04 -5.22 -20.03
CA MET A 117 -0.52 -4.01 -19.40
C MET A 117 0.54 -3.43 -18.47
N VAL A 118 0.46 -2.13 -18.21
CA VAL A 118 1.34 -1.43 -17.27
C VAL A 118 0.51 -0.87 -16.12
N SER A 119 1.00 -1.09 -14.90
CA SER A 119 0.39 -0.56 -13.69
C SER A 119 0.66 0.94 -13.55
N VAL A 120 -0.39 1.68 -13.22
CA VAL A 120 -0.34 3.13 -12.96
C VAL A 120 0.05 3.42 -11.51
N ARG A 121 -0.19 2.46 -10.61
CA ARG A 121 0.12 2.55 -9.17
C ARG A 121 0.42 1.17 -8.59
N PRO A 122 0.97 1.08 -7.36
CA PRO A 122 1.03 -0.17 -6.62
C PRO A 122 -0.37 -0.82 -6.47
N PRO A 123 -0.51 -2.14 -6.64
CA PRO A 123 -1.79 -2.83 -6.58
C PRO A 123 -2.43 -2.75 -5.19
N LEU A 124 -3.72 -2.46 -5.14
CA LEU A 124 -4.41 -2.32 -3.85
C LEU A 124 -4.81 -3.69 -3.27
N THR A 125 -4.68 -3.83 -1.95
CA THR A 125 -5.32 -4.90 -1.18
C THR A 125 -6.85 -4.86 -1.37
N VAL A 126 -7.47 -6.03 -1.37
CA VAL A 126 -8.94 -6.15 -1.37
C VAL A 126 -9.46 -5.93 0.05
N THR A 127 -9.81 -4.69 0.37
CA THR A 127 -10.43 -4.30 1.65
C THR A 127 -11.73 -3.54 1.39
N LEU A 128 -12.65 -3.52 2.37
CA LEU A 128 -13.90 -2.76 2.23
C LEU A 128 -13.65 -1.28 1.97
N ASP A 129 -12.68 -0.66 2.65
CA ASP A 129 -12.33 0.76 2.43
C ASP A 129 -11.84 1.02 1.01
N HIS A 130 -10.95 0.16 0.47
CA HIS A 130 -10.50 0.29 -0.91
C HIS A 130 -11.63 0.05 -1.92
N ILE A 131 -12.52 -0.91 -1.66
CA ILE A 131 -13.70 -1.17 -2.51
C ILE A 131 -14.62 0.04 -2.54
N ASP A 132 -14.95 0.61 -1.39
CA ASP A 132 -15.84 1.77 -1.27
C ASP A 132 -15.26 2.97 -2.02
N ARG A 133 -13.97 3.26 -1.80
CA ARG A 133 -13.28 4.37 -2.46
C ARG A 133 -13.14 4.15 -3.96
N LEU A 134 -12.86 2.93 -4.39
CA LEU A 134 -12.73 2.59 -5.81
C LEU A 134 -14.08 2.70 -6.52
N ASN A 135 -15.13 2.13 -5.94
CA ASN A 135 -16.48 2.20 -6.51
C ASN A 135 -16.96 3.65 -6.58
N ALA A 136 -16.71 4.45 -5.55
CA ALA A 136 -17.03 5.87 -5.56
C ALA A 136 -16.24 6.63 -6.64
N ALA A 137 -14.93 6.37 -6.78
CA ALA A 137 -14.11 6.98 -7.81
C ALA A 137 -14.62 6.65 -9.23
N ILE A 138 -14.94 5.38 -9.50
CA ILE A 138 -15.49 4.94 -10.80
C ILE A 138 -16.86 5.58 -11.06
N ALA A 139 -17.70 5.71 -10.04
CA ALA A 139 -19.02 6.34 -10.14
C ALA A 139 -18.97 7.88 -10.15
N ALA A 140 -17.78 8.50 -10.09
CA ALA A 140 -17.59 9.95 -9.90
C ALA A 140 -18.36 10.51 -8.68
N GLN A 141 -18.47 9.71 -7.62
CA GLN A 141 -19.11 10.05 -6.36
C GLN A 141 -18.06 10.29 -5.27
N LEU A 142 -18.44 11.04 -4.23
CA LEU A 142 -17.63 11.13 -3.03
C LEU A 142 -17.62 9.78 -2.31
N PRO A 143 -16.47 9.33 -1.76
CA PRO A 143 -16.44 8.09 -0.99
C PRO A 143 -17.42 8.19 0.18
N PRO A 144 -18.15 7.11 0.49
CA PRO A 144 -19.12 7.14 1.57
C PRO A 144 -18.42 7.58 2.85
N ARG A 145 -18.95 8.62 3.51
CA ARG A 145 -18.50 8.96 4.85
C ARG A 145 -18.90 7.80 5.73
N ARG A 146 -17.93 7.00 6.16
CA ARG A 146 -18.18 6.00 7.19
C ARG A 146 -18.75 6.77 8.38
N PRO A 147 -19.96 6.42 8.86
CA PRO A 147 -20.51 7.06 10.04
C PRO A 147 -19.44 7.02 11.13
N THR A 148 -19.30 8.11 11.90
CA THR A 148 -18.55 8.04 13.15
C THR A 148 -19.16 6.86 13.90
N VAL A 149 -18.36 5.83 14.14
CA VAL A 149 -18.81 4.63 14.84
C VAL A 149 -19.32 5.12 16.18
N SER A 150 -20.64 5.27 16.32
CA SER A 150 -21.27 5.40 17.63
C SER A 150 -20.76 4.22 18.41
N ASP A 151 -20.19 4.43 19.60
CA ASP A 151 -19.51 3.39 20.36
C ASP A 151 -20.42 2.16 20.50
N LEU A 152 -20.21 1.20 19.59
CA LEU A 152 -20.94 -0.04 19.58
C LEU A 152 -20.64 -0.72 20.91
N PRO A 153 -21.62 -1.32 21.60
CA PRO A 153 -21.33 -2.13 22.76
C PRO A 153 -20.34 -3.23 22.38
N CYS A 154 -19.57 -3.75 23.33
CA CYS A 154 -18.57 -4.78 23.09
C CYS A 154 -19.16 -6.04 22.46
N GLU A 155 -20.46 -6.28 22.67
CA GLU A 155 -21.23 -7.33 21.98
C GLU A 155 -21.12 -7.26 20.45
N THR A 156 -20.93 -6.05 19.90
CA THR A 156 -20.87 -5.80 18.45
C THR A 156 -19.63 -5.05 17.98
N LYS A 157 -18.75 -4.63 18.91
CA LYS A 157 -17.52 -3.88 18.59
C LYS A 157 -16.38 -4.81 18.23
N TYR A 158 -15.92 -4.74 16.98
CA TYR A 158 -14.72 -5.46 16.54
C TYR A 158 -13.45 -4.69 16.95
N CYS A 159 -12.56 -5.37 17.68
CA CYS A 159 -11.26 -4.82 18.11
C CYS A 159 -10.11 -5.43 17.27
N PRO A 160 -9.36 -4.62 16.49
CA PRO A 160 -8.28 -5.12 15.64
C PRO A 160 -7.04 -5.53 16.45
N ASN A 161 -6.10 -6.24 15.81
CA ASN A 161 -4.78 -6.56 16.35
C ASN A 161 -4.79 -7.25 17.72
N ASN A 162 -5.73 -8.18 17.94
CA ASN A 162 -5.87 -8.93 19.21
C ASN A 162 -6.16 -8.08 20.45
N GLN A 163 -6.68 -6.87 20.28
CA GLN A 163 -7.23 -6.05 21.36
C GLN A 163 -8.44 -6.72 22.02
N GLU A 164 -8.67 -6.39 23.28
CA GLU A 164 -9.85 -6.77 24.07
C GLU A 164 -10.81 -5.59 24.16
N CYS A 165 -12.10 -5.88 24.02
CA CYS A 165 -13.13 -4.88 24.19
C CYS A 165 -13.50 -4.79 25.67
N HIS A 166 -13.41 -3.58 26.23
CA HIS A 166 -13.84 -3.27 27.58
C HIS A 166 -14.88 -2.17 27.57
N GLU A 167 -16.00 -2.40 28.26
CA GLU A 167 -17.01 -1.38 28.49
C GLU A 167 -16.73 -0.65 29.81
N HIS A 168 -16.75 0.67 29.77
CA HIS A 168 -16.68 1.51 30.95
C HIS A 168 -17.68 2.67 30.80
N GLN A 169 -18.62 2.79 31.75
CA GLN A 169 -19.65 3.84 31.75
C GLN A 169 -20.48 3.89 30.45
N GLY A 170 -20.83 2.73 29.89
CA GLY A 170 -21.61 2.63 28.65
C GLY A 170 -20.82 2.93 27.37
N GLN A 171 -19.50 3.12 27.47
CA GLN A 171 -18.61 3.27 26.34
C GLN A 171 -17.72 2.04 26.19
N ALA A 172 -17.81 1.38 25.03
CA ALA A 172 -16.91 0.29 24.68
C ALA A 172 -15.57 0.86 24.16
N SER A 173 -14.45 0.34 24.63
CA SER A 173 -13.11 0.72 24.20
C SER A 173 -12.27 -0.52 23.93
N CYS A 174 -11.51 -0.50 22.84
CA CYS A 174 -10.57 -1.59 22.53
C CYS A 174 -9.21 -1.26 23.16
N ARG A 175 -8.66 -2.19 23.94
CA ARG A 175 -7.37 -2.03 24.64
C ARG A 175 -6.52 -3.28 24.47
N CYS A 176 -5.20 -3.13 24.57
CA CYS A 176 -4.34 -4.31 24.61
C CYS A 176 -4.51 -5.04 25.94
N PRO A 177 -4.42 -6.38 25.97
CA PRO A 177 -4.34 -7.10 27.23
C PRO A 177 -3.10 -6.62 27.99
N ASP A 178 -3.28 -6.25 29.27
CA ASP A 178 -2.21 -5.67 30.08
C ASP A 178 -1.09 -6.67 30.35
N SER A 179 -1.47 -7.91 30.64
CA SER A 179 -0.56 -9.00 30.95
C SER A 179 -1.18 -10.35 30.63
N CYS A 180 -0.35 -11.39 30.68
CA CYS A 180 -0.82 -12.77 30.63
C CYS A 180 -0.78 -13.35 32.03
N PRO A 181 -1.89 -13.92 32.54
CA PRO A 181 -1.85 -14.70 33.76
C PRO A 181 -0.87 -15.86 33.59
N TYR A 182 -0.27 -16.29 34.70
CA TYR A 182 0.57 -17.48 34.69
C TYR A 182 -0.33 -18.70 34.42
N ASP A 183 -0.04 -19.40 33.33
CA ASP A 183 -0.70 -20.66 32.98
C ASP A 183 0.37 -21.76 32.91
N PRO A 184 0.33 -22.76 33.82
CA PRO A 184 1.29 -23.86 33.83
C PRO A 184 1.12 -24.79 32.62
N ASN A 185 -0.02 -24.75 31.94
CA ASN A 185 -0.31 -25.54 30.74
C ASN A 185 -0.06 -24.75 29.45
N ALA A 186 0.50 -23.55 29.54
CA ALA A 186 0.80 -22.73 28.37
C ALA A 186 1.73 -23.48 27.40
N ARG A 187 1.28 -23.60 26.15
CA ARG A 187 2.06 -24.22 25.06
C ARG A 187 2.52 -23.17 24.07
N PRO A 188 3.72 -23.33 23.48
CA PRO A 188 4.20 -22.42 22.45
C PRO A 188 3.31 -22.48 21.22
N VAL A 189 3.24 -21.37 20.48
CA VAL A 189 2.50 -21.25 19.21
C VAL A 189 3.36 -20.54 18.18
N CYS A 190 3.22 -20.92 16.91
CA CYS A 190 3.85 -20.23 15.80
C CYS A 190 2.89 -19.18 15.24
N GLY A 191 3.33 -17.92 15.19
CA GLY A 191 2.55 -16.82 14.62
C GLY A 191 2.58 -16.78 13.10
N SER A 192 1.60 -16.08 12.51
CA SER A 192 1.55 -15.79 11.08
C SER A 192 2.72 -14.96 10.57
N ASN A 193 3.46 -14.31 11.46
CA ASN A 193 4.71 -13.58 11.19
C ASN A 193 5.98 -14.44 11.36
N ASN A 194 5.82 -15.78 11.44
CA ASN A 194 6.93 -16.73 11.58
C ASN A 194 7.76 -16.58 12.87
N SER A 195 7.19 -15.94 13.89
CA SER A 195 7.77 -15.85 15.24
C SER A 195 7.10 -16.85 16.17
N THR A 196 7.88 -17.52 17.02
CA THR A 196 7.38 -18.40 18.07
C THR A 196 7.03 -17.59 19.31
N PHE A 197 5.83 -17.78 19.83
CA PHE A 197 5.36 -17.19 21.07
C PHE A 197 5.25 -18.26 22.13
N THR A 198 5.59 -17.92 23.38
CA THR A 198 5.56 -18.88 24.50
C THR A 198 4.15 -19.32 24.89
N SER A 199 3.12 -18.54 24.52
CA SER A 199 1.71 -18.90 24.68
C SER A 199 0.80 -18.12 23.72
N HIS A 200 -0.44 -18.57 23.57
CA HIS A 200 -1.47 -17.85 22.82
C HIS A 200 -1.69 -16.42 23.38
N CYS A 201 -1.72 -16.27 24.71
CA CYS A 201 -1.85 -14.96 25.33
C CYS A 201 -0.67 -14.04 24.98
N ARG A 202 0.56 -14.57 25.01
CA ARG A 202 1.76 -13.78 24.68
C ARG A 202 1.75 -13.30 23.24
N LEU A 203 1.25 -14.12 22.33
CA LEU A 203 0.99 -13.71 20.94
C LEU A 203 0.01 -12.54 20.88
N ARG A 204 -1.13 -12.62 21.58
CA ARG A 204 -2.15 -11.54 21.58
C ARG A 204 -1.58 -10.23 22.11
N VAL A 205 -0.85 -10.27 23.22
CA VAL A 205 -0.23 -9.08 23.82
C VAL A 205 0.80 -8.45 22.87
N ASP A 206 1.72 -9.25 22.31
CA ASP A 206 2.76 -8.74 21.40
C ASP A 206 2.15 -8.17 20.11
N SER A 207 1.23 -8.92 19.49
CA SER A 207 0.46 -8.51 18.33
C SER A 207 -0.24 -7.16 18.55
N CYS A 208 -0.87 -7.00 19.70
CA CYS A 208 -1.55 -5.76 20.04
C CYS A 208 -0.60 -4.59 20.24
N ARG A 209 0.45 -4.77 21.05
CA ARG A 209 1.42 -3.71 21.36
C ARG A 209 2.17 -3.24 20.12
N ARG A 210 2.42 -4.14 19.18
CA ARG A 210 3.06 -3.83 17.89
C ARG A 210 2.09 -3.33 16.82
N SER A 211 0.79 -3.27 17.12
CA SER A 211 -0.26 -2.94 16.15
C SER A 211 -0.19 -3.80 14.87
N GLU A 212 0.22 -5.06 15.01
CA GLU A 212 0.40 -6.01 13.92
C GLU A 212 -0.66 -7.11 14.02
N ARG A 213 -1.33 -7.46 12.92
CA ARG A 213 -2.33 -8.54 12.92
C ARG A 213 -1.65 -9.92 12.85
N VAL A 214 -1.30 -10.48 14.00
CA VAL A 214 -0.72 -11.82 14.10
C VAL A 214 -1.78 -12.82 14.56
N TRP A 215 -1.91 -13.95 13.87
CA TRP A 215 -2.75 -15.07 14.31
C TRP A 215 -1.92 -16.34 14.46
N VAL A 216 -2.40 -17.31 15.23
CA VAL A 216 -1.74 -18.62 15.33
C VAL A 216 -1.80 -19.32 13.99
N ARG A 217 -0.63 -19.69 13.47
CA ARG A 217 -0.47 -20.49 12.27
C ARG A 217 -0.55 -21.99 12.59
N TRP A 218 0.05 -22.42 13.70
CA TRP A 218 -0.10 -23.76 14.30
C TRP A 218 0.37 -23.76 15.77
N ALA A 219 -0.04 -24.79 16.52
CA ALA A 219 0.46 -25.05 17.86
C ALA A 219 1.89 -25.64 17.79
N GLY A 220 2.78 -25.20 18.69
CA GLY A 220 4.20 -25.53 18.68
C GLY A 220 5.09 -24.39 18.19
N SER A 221 6.42 -24.62 18.17
CA SER A 221 7.38 -23.63 17.65
C SER A 221 7.28 -23.53 16.12
N CYS A 222 7.72 -22.41 15.55
CA CYS A 222 7.90 -22.30 14.11
C CYS A 222 8.99 -23.24 13.56
N ASP A 223 9.94 -23.65 14.41
CA ASP A 223 11.07 -24.51 14.03
C ASP A 223 10.78 -26.02 14.13
N THR A 224 9.67 -26.40 14.78
CA THR A 224 9.33 -27.82 14.92
C THR A 224 8.74 -28.39 13.62
N PRO A 225 9.04 -29.64 13.25
CA PRO A 225 8.45 -30.29 12.08
C PRO A 225 6.92 -30.25 12.16
N LYS A 226 6.28 -29.79 11.08
CA LYS A 226 4.83 -29.73 10.98
C LYS A 226 4.28 -31.14 10.92
N ASP A 227 3.63 -31.60 11.98
CA ASP A 227 2.79 -32.79 11.86
C ASP A 227 1.55 -32.40 11.04
N ARG A 228 1.41 -32.97 9.84
CA ARG A 228 0.41 -32.55 8.83
C ARG A 228 -1.03 -32.94 9.20
N HIS A 229 -1.25 -33.47 10.39
CA HIS A 229 -2.50 -34.08 10.82
C HIS A 229 -3.33 -33.23 11.80
N ILE A 230 -2.88 -32.02 12.17
CA ILE A 230 -3.61 -31.20 13.15
C ILE A 230 -4.17 -29.96 12.47
N HIS A 231 -5.48 -29.96 12.25
CA HIS A 231 -6.21 -28.77 11.80
C HIS A 231 -6.34 -27.75 12.95
N PRO A 232 -6.24 -26.44 12.68
CA PRO A 232 -6.32 -25.40 13.72
C PRO A 232 -7.65 -25.35 14.50
N PHE A 233 -8.68 -26.06 14.04
CA PHE A 233 -10.01 -26.10 14.67
C PHE A 233 -10.18 -27.20 15.74
N GLU A 234 -9.18 -28.06 15.96
CA GLU A 234 -9.25 -29.15 16.96
C GLU A 234 -8.54 -28.82 18.29
N MET A 235 -8.28 -27.54 18.60
CA MET A 235 -7.85 -27.21 19.97
C MET A 235 -9.05 -27.36 20.94
N PRO A 236 -8.94 -28.21 21.98
CA PRO A 236 -9.98 -28.29 22.99
C PRO A 236 -10.13 -26.94 23.69
N LEU A 237 -11.38 -26.51 23.90
CA LEU A 237 -11.78 -25.26 24.55
C LEU A 237 -11.28 -25.11 26.01
N THR A 238 -10.48 -26.04 26.51
CA THR A 238 -9.97 -26.08 27.88
C THR A 238 -8.69 -25.26 28.08
N SER A 239 -8.25 -24.50 27.07
CA SER A 239 -7.06 -23.62 27.17
C SER A 239 -7.37 -22.14 26.91
N TYR A 240 -8.64 -21.74 27.07
CA TYR A 240 -9.02 -20.33 27.19
C TYR A 240 -8.91 -19.86 28.63
#